data_AF-A0A2M7M1T3-F1
#
_entry.id   AF-A0A2M7M1T3-F1
#
_cell.length_a   1.000
_cell.length_b   1.000
_cell.length_c   1.000
_cell.angle_alpha   90.00
_cell.angle_beta   90.00
_cell.angle_gamma   90.00
#
_symmetry.space_group_name_H-M   'P 1'
#
loop_
_entity.id
_entity.type
_entity.pdbx_description
1 polymer ?
#
loop_
_entity_poly.entity_id
_entity_poly.type
_entity_poly.pdbx_seq_one_letter_code
_entity_poly.pdbx_strand_id
1 'polypeptide(L)'
;VSRLLTLLALYHHGYGVGKYISLERIIEQSKETYYEALQKSSKGWHESRHDVEPWVGYFLGTINSAYREFEQRASSVKPPRGAKREIVTQAINSQLGEFSISEIERLCSGISRDMIRVVFRQLQKEKKIMCFGKGQSAKWKRMG
;
A
#
# COMPACT_ATOMS: atom_id res chain seq x y z
N VAL A 1 -25.48 -9.97 5.53
CA VAL A 1 -25.31 -9.79 4.07
C VAL A 1 -24.42 -8.59 3.73
N SER A 2 -24.67 -7.39 4.29
CA SER A 2 -23.89 -6.17 4.00
C SER A 2 -22.37 -6.32 4.17
N ARG A 3 -21.91 -6.93 5.26
CA ARG A 3 -20.47 -6.99 5.57
C ARG A 3 -19.66 -7.86 4.60
N LEU A 4 -20.27 -8.94 4.09
CA LEU A 4 -19.67 -9.77 3.03
C LEU A 4 -19.55 -8.99 1.72
N LEU A 5 -20.55 -8.16 1.39
CA LEU A 5 -20.49 -7.27 0.23
C LEU A 5 -19.43 -6.18 0.41
N THR A 6 -19.28 -5.62 1.61
CA THR A 6 -18.21 -4.68 1.93
C THR A 6 -16.84 -5.30 1.71
N LEU A 7 -16.63 -6.54 2.19
CA LEU A 7 -15.38 -7.26 1.97
C LEU A 7 -15.11 -7.51 0.48
N LEU A 8 -16.13 -7.90 -0.28
CA LEU A 8 -16.03 -8.08 -1.73
C LEU A 8 -15.67 -6.77 -2.45
N ALA A 9 -16.32 -5.66 -2.09
CA ALA A 9 -16.07 -4.34 -2.67
C ALA A 9 -14.63 -3.89 -2.39
N LEU A 10 -14.12 -4.09 -1.17
CA LEU A 10 -12.73 -3.82 -0.83
C LEU A 10 -11.77 -4.59 -1.74
N TYR A 11 -12.02 -5.87 -1.97
CA TYR A 11 -11.21 -6.67 -2.88
C TYR A 11 -11.28 -6.17 -4.33
N HIS A 12 -12.45 -5.80 -4.82
CA HIS A 12 -12.61 -5.25 -6.17
C HIS A 12 -11.81 -3.96 -6.37
N HIS A 13 -11.66 -3.15 -5.32
CA HIS A 13 -10.89 -1.90 -5.33
C HIS A 13 -9.43 -2.04 -4.84
N GLY A 14 -8.92 -3.26 -4.70
CA GLY A 14 -7.49 -3.51 -4.37
C GLY A 14 -7.14 -3.46 -2.87
N TYR A 15 -8.12 -3.32 -1.98
CA TYR A 15 -7.92 -3.35 -0.53
C TYR A 15 -7.90 -4.80 -0.01
N GLY A 16 -6.71 -5.37 0.09
CA GLY A 16 -6.51 -6.79 0.41
C GLY A 16 -6.43 -7.16 1.91
N VAL A 17 -6.53 -6.21 2.84
CA VAL A 17 -6.27 -6.46 4.27
C VAL A 17 -7.17 -7.53 4.90
N GLY A 18 -8.41 -7.63 4.41
CA GLY A 18 -9.39 -8.61 4.86
C GLY A 18 -8.99 -10.08 4.65
N LYS A 19 -7.97 -10.35 3.81
CA LYS A 19 -7.40 -11.69 3.61
C LYS A 19 -6.56 -12.16 4.80
N TYR A 20 -6.03 -11.22 5.57
CA TYR A 20 -5.06 -11.47 6.64
C TYR A 20 -5.63 -11.12 8.02
N ILE A 21 -6.45 -10.07 8.09
CA ILE A 21 -7.05 -9.57 9.32
C ILE A 21 -8.57 -9.62 9.17
N SER A 22 -9.24 -10.30 10.11
CA SER A 22 -10.70 -10.37 10.11
C SER A 22 -11.32 -9.02 10.48
N LEU A 23 -11.96 -8.37 9.51
CA LEU A 23 -12.74 -7.15 9.74
C LEU A 23 -13.91 -7.40 10.70
N GLU A 24 -14.53 -8.59 10.64
CA GLU A 24 -15.63 -8.96 11.52
C GLU A 24 -15.21 -9.01 12.99
N ARG A 25 -13.99 -9.49 13.27
CA ARG A 25 -13.48 -9.50 14.64
C ARG A 25 -13.29 -8.07 15.16
N ILE A 26 -12.77 -7.16 14.34
CA ILE A 26 -12.60 -5.75 14.73
C ILE A 26 -13.95 -5.10 14.99
N ILE A 27 -14.95 -5.39 14.15
CA ILE A 27 -16.32 -4.91 14.34
C ILE A 27 -16.92 -5.46 15.63
N GLU A 28 -16.79 -6.76 15.88
CA GLU A 28 -17.31 -7.40 17.09
C GLU A 28 -16.67 -6.83 18.37
N GLN A 29 -15.36 -6.61 18.34
CA GLN A 29 -14.63 -5.98 19.45
C GLN A 29 -15.04 -4.52 19.70
N SER A 30 -15.59 -3.85 18.68
CA SER A 30 -16.07 -2.47 18.73
C SER A 30 -17.59 -2.36 18.53
N LYS A 31 -18.34 -3.40 18.92
CA LYS A 31 -19.78 -3.52 18.62
C LYS A 31 -20.63 -2.35 19.11
N GLU A 32 -20.28 -1.75 20.25
CA GLU A 32 -21.01 -0.60 20.79
C GLU A 32 -20.85 0.61 19.88
N THR A 33 -19.61 0.95 19.52
CA THR A 33 -19.31 2.04 18.58
C THR A 33 -19.91 1.79 17.20
N TYR A 34 -19.93 0.53 16.74
CA TYR A 34 -20.60 0.13 15.50
C TYR A 34 -22.09 0.51 15.52
N TYR A 35 -22.82 0.09 16.57
CA TYR A 35 -24.26 0.35 16.67
C TYR A 35 -24.55 1.84 16.91
N GLU A 36 -23.73 2.54 17.69
CA GLU A 36 -23.86 3.99 17.87
C GLU A 36 -23.69 4.76 16.56
N ALA A 37 -22.63 4.46 15.80
CA ALA A 37 -22.37 5.10 14.51
C ALA A 37 -23.51 4.83 13.51
N LEU A 38 -23.98 3.59 13.45
CA LEU A 38 -25.10 3.20 12.61
C LEU A 38 -26.40 3.90 13.02
N GLN A 39 -26.69 3.96 14.33
CA GLN A 39 -27.88 4.62 14.86
C GLN A 39 -27.87 6.11 14.54
N LYS A 40 -26.75 6.81 14.82
CA LYS A 40 -26.58 8.23 14.49
C LYS A 40 -26.80 8.46 13.00
N SER A 41 -26.25 7.58 12.16
CA SER A 41 -26.34 7.71 10.70
C SER A 41 -27.67 7.31 10.09
N SER A 42 -28.54 6.66 10.86
CA SER A 42 -29.88 6.25 10.41
C SER A 42 -30.97 7.23 10.83
N LYS A 43 -30.67 8.19 11.72
CA LYS A 43 -31.66 9.20 12.13
C LYS A 43 -32.03 10.07 10.94
N GLY A 44 -33.32 10.29 10.71
CA GLY A 44 -33.79 11.10 9.58
C GLY A 44 -33.66 10.43 8.21
N TRP A 45 -33.49 9.10 8.16
CA TRP A 45 -33.28 8.35 6.91
C TRP A 45 -34.45 8.53 5.94
N HIS A 46 -35.69 8.32 6.40
CA HIS A 46 -36.88 8.40 5.55
C HIS A 46 -37.17 9.84 5.08
N GLU A 47 -36.72 10.83 5.84
CA GLU A 47 -36.85 12.24 5.55
C GLU A 47 -35.70 12.77 4.68
N SER A 48 -34.73 11.93 4.30
CA SER A 48 -33.50 12.32 3.60
C SER A 48 -32.68 13.39 4.35
N ARG A 49 -32.76 13.40 5.67
CA ARG A 49 -32.02 14.30 6.57
C ARG A 49 -30.97 13.58 7.41
N HIS A 50 -30.63 12.36 7.01
CA HIS A 50 -29.62 11.56 7.69
C HIS A 50 -28.22 12.08 7.41
N ASP A 51 -27.36 11.92 8.41
CA ASP A 51 -25.94 12.24 8.33
C ASP A 51 -25.12 10.95 8.28
N VAL A 52 -24.45 10.68 7.16
CA VAL A 52 -23.66 9.45 6.98
C VAL A 52 -22.26 9.53 7.59
N GLU A 53 -21.80 10.72 7.98
CA GLU A 53 -20.44 10.96 8.47
C GLU A 53 -20.04 10.02 9.63
N PRO A 54 -20.88 9.78 10.66
CA PRO A 54 -20.50 8.90 11.77
C PRO A 54 -20.20 7.47 11.31
N TRP A 55 -21.00 6.94 10.37
CA TRP A 55 -20.79 5.62 9.80
C TRP A 55 -19.52 5.55 8.95
N VAL A 56 -19.28 6.56 8.11
CA VAL A 56 -18.05 6.63 7.28
C VAL A 56 -16.81 6.68 8.17
N GLY A 57 -16.84 7.49 9.23
CA GLY A 57 -15.75 7.58 10.21
C GLY A 57 -15.46 6.24 10.88
N TYR A 58 -16.50 5.55 11.37
CA TYR A 58 -16.36 4.22 11.95
C TYR A 58 -15.80 3.19 10.95
N PHE A 59 -16.32 3.19 9.72
CA PHE A 59 -15.88 2.28 8.68
C PHE A 59 -14.40 2.47 8.34
N LEU A 60 -13.97 3.71 8.08
CA LEU A 60 -12.57 4.03 7.81
C LEU A 60 -11.66 3.70 9.00
N GLY A 61 -12.13 3.95 10.23
CA GLY A 61 -11.43 3.55 11.44
C GLY A 61 -11.22 2.04 11.55
N THR A 62 -12.22 1.24 11.15
CA THR A 62 -12.15 -0.23 11.11
C THR A 62 -11.09 -0.70 10.10
N ILE A 63 -11.10 -0.14 8.88
CA ILE A 63 -10.10 -0.47 7.85
C ILE A 63 -8.70 -0.07 8.31
N ASN A 64 -8.53 1.13 8.87
CA ASN A 64 -7.25 1.59 9.39
C ASN A 64 -6.72 0.68 10.52
N SER A 65 -7.60 0.24 11.42
CA SER A 65 -7.24 -0.68 12.51
C SER A 65 -6.76 -2.03 11.97
N ALA A 66 -7.41 -2.53 10.91
CA ALA A 66 -6.98 -3.75 10.23
C ALA A 66 -5.58 -3.61 9.62
N TYR A 67 -5.29 -2.49 8.94
CA TYR A 67 -3.97 -2.26 8.34
C TYR A 67 -2.87 -2.07 9.40
N ARG A 68 -3.16 -1.39 10.51
CA ARG A 68 -2.23 -1.26 11.64
C ARG A 68 -1.88 -2.61 12.23
N GLU A 69 -2.87 -3.46 12.48
CA GLU A 69 -2.63 -4.80 13.00
C GLU A 69 -1.86 -5.68 12.00
N PHE A 70 -2.18 -5.57 10.71
CA PHE A 70 -1.43 -6.23 9.65
C PHE A 70 0.05 -5.81 9.65
N GLU A 71 0.33 -4.50 9.72
CA GLU A 71 1.69 -3.97 9.77
C GLU A 71 2.45 -4.46 11.02
N GLN A 72 1.81 -4.48 12.18
CA GLN A 72 2.42 -5.01 13.41
C GLN A 72 2.80 -6.49 13.29
N ARG A 73 1.92 -7.31 12.72
CA ARG A 73 2.20 -8.74 12.48
C ARG A 73 3.28 -8.92 11.42
N ALA A 74 3.23 -8.15 10.33
CA ALA A 74 4.22 -8.21 9.26
C ALA A 74 5.61 -7.73 9.70
N SER A 75 5.67 -6.72 10.57
CA SER A 75 6.93 -6.18 11.11
C SER A 75 7.69 -7.18 11.97
N SER A 76 6.99 -8.18 12.53
CA SER A 76 7.61 -9.29 13.26
C SER A 76 8.32 -10.29 12.33
N VAL A 77 8.02 -10.24 11.03
CA VAL A 77 8.67 -11.06 10.00
C VAL A 77 9.83 -10.26 9.43
N LYS A 78 11.06 -10.69 9.71
CA LYS A 78 12.24 -10.10 9.06
C LYS A 78 12.08 -10.27 7.54
N PRO A 79 12.24 -9.20 6.74
CA PRO A 79 12.21 -9.34 5.29
C PRO A 79 13.23 -10.39 4.85
N PRO A 80 12.92 -11.22 3.83
CA PRO A 80 13.91 -12.11 3.28
C PRO A 80 15.14 -11.30 2.85
N ARG A 81 16.33 -11.88 3.03
CA ARG A 81 17.58 -11.26 2.57
C ARG A 81 17.44 -10.95 1.08
N GLY A 82 17.54 -9.66 0.74
CA GLY A 82 17.41 -9.20 -0.65
C GLY A 82 16.11 -8.46 -0.98
N ALA A 83 15.11 -8.40 -0.10
CA ALA A 83 13.82 -7.74 -0.39
C ALA A 83 13.98 -6.30 -0.93
N LYS A 84 14.87 -5.49 -0.32
CA LYS A 84 15.15 -4.13 -0.82
C LYS A 84 15.77 -4.12 -2.23
N ARG A 85 16.61 -5.10 -2.57
CA ARG A 85 17.17 -5.23 -3.93
C ARG A 85 16.06 -5.57 -4.93
N GLU A 86 15.17 -6.46 -4.54
CA GLU A 86 14.09 -6.93 -5.38
C GLU A 86 13.08 -5.81 -5.69
N ILE A 87 12.69 -5.02 -4.68
CA ILE A 87 11.84 -3.84 -4.87
C ILE A 87 12.46 -2.85 -5.86
N VAL A 88 13.74 -2.51 -5.70
CA VAL A 88 14.42 -1.60 -6.63
C VAL A 88 14.51 -2.20 -8.03
N THR A 89 14.78 -3.51 -8.13
CA THR A 89 14.85 -4.21 -9.42
C THR A 89 13.49 -4.22 -10.13
N GLN A 90 12.39 -4.44 -9.39
CA GLN A 90 11.04 -4.35 -9.93
C GLN A 90 10.69 -2.93 -10.37
N ALA A 91 11.06 -1.91 -9.58
CA ALA A 91 10.85 -0.51 -9.94
C ALA A 91 11.61 -0.11 -11.22
N ILE A 92 12.83 -0.64 -11.41
CA ILE A 92 13.57 -0.49 -12.66
C ILE A 92 12.86 -1.22 -13.80
N ASN A 93 12.41 -2.45 -13.57
CA ASN A 93 11.73 -3.28 -14.56
C ASN A 93 10.34 -2.76 -14.98
N SER A 94 9.73 -1.87 -14.20
CA SER A 94 8.49 -1.19 -14.60
C SER A 94 8.72 0.08 -15.41
N GLN A 95 9.97 0.56 -15.55
CA GLN A 95 10.26 1.74 -16.34
C GLN A 95 10.13 1.48 -17.84
N LEU A 96 9.40 2.37 -18.51
CA LEU A 96 9.27 2.44 -19.96
C LEU A 96 10.21 3.55 -20.46
N GLY A 97 11.32 3.17 -21.10
CA GLY A 97 12.29 4.12 -21.66
C GLY A 97 13.41 4.49 -20.69
N GLU A 98 13.88 5.74 -20.78
CA GLU A 98 14.97 6.27 -19.97
C GLU A 98 14.48 6.76 -18.61
N PHE A 99 15.23 6.44 -17.56
CA PHE A 99 14.90 6.80 -16.19
C PHE A 99 16.09 7.35 -15.42
N SER A 100 15.83 8.13 -14.37
CA SER A 100 16.86 8.63 -13.44
C SER A 100 16.82 7.91 -12.09
N ILE A 101 17.92 8.01 -11.33
CA ILE A 101 17.94 7.51 -9.94
C ILE A 101 16.85 8.17 -9.10
N SER A 102 16.60 9.47 -9.31
CA SER A 102 15.59 10.24 -8.58
C SER A 102 14.16 9.74 -8.86
N GLU A 103 13.90 9.29 -10.08
CA GLU A 103 12.61 8.68 -10.44
C GLU A 103 12.41 7.33 -9.73
N ILE A 104 13.45 6.49 -9.66
CA ILE A 104 13.39 5.23 -8.90
C ILE A 104 13.26 5.48 -7.40
N GLU A 105 13.96 6.49 -6.87
CA GLU A 105 13.87 6.90 -5.46
C GLU A 105 12.43 7.29 -5.08
N ARG A 106 11.72 8.00 -5.97
CA ARG A 106 10.30 8.36 -5.77
C ARG A 106 9.38 7.13 -5.76
N LEU A 107 9.72 6.08 -6.52
CA LEU A 107 8.94 4.83 -6.57
C LEU A 107 9.25 3.89 -5.39
N CYS A 108 10.39 4.07 -4.73
CA CYS A 108 10.87 3.22 -3.65
C CYS A 108 10.92 4.00 -2.32
N SER A 109 9.80 4.62 -1.92
CA SER A 109 9.71 5.34 -0.65
C SER A 109 10.09 4.42 0.53
N GLY A 110 11.20 4.72 1.21
CA GLY A 110 11.74 3.92 2.32
C GLY A 110 13.03 3.14 2.00
N ILE A 111 13.53 3.19 0.76
CA ILE A 111 14.84 2.63 0.39
C ILE A 111 15.85 3.78 0.26
N SER A 112 16.99 3.66 0.94
CA SER A 112 18.04 4.68 0.87
C SER A 112 18.64 4.78 -0.53
N ARG A 113 19.03 5.99 -0.93
CA ARG A 113 19.68 6.25 -2.21
C ARG A 113 20.95 5.42 -2.42
N ASP A 114 21.69 5.12 -1.37
CA ASP A 114 22.87 4.25 -1.45
C ASP A 114 22.52 2.80 -1.79
N MET A 115 21.42 2.27 -1.24
CA MET A 115 20.93 0.95 -1.61
C MET A 115 20.50 0.90 -3.08
N ILE A 116 19.85 1.95 -3.57
CA ILE A 116 19.51 2.09 -5.00
C ILE A 116 20.78 2.08 -5.86
N ARG A 117 21.82 2.84 -5.48
CA ARG A 117 23.11 2.84 -6.18
C ARG A 117 23.78 1.47 -6.19
N VAL A 118 23.70 0.71 -5.09
CA VAL A 118 24.22 -0.67 -5.04
C VAL A 118 23.52 -1.55 -6.08
N VAL A 119 22.19 -1.47 -6.18
CA VAL A 119 21.42 -2.24 -7.18
C VAL A 119 21.75 -1.80 -8.61
N PHE A 120 21.85 -0.49 -8.87
CA PHE A 120 22.22 0.03 -10.18
C PHE A 120 23.60 -0.47 -10.63
N ARG A 121 24.62 -0.40 -9.76
CA ARG A 121 25.97 -0.91 -10.07
C ARG A 121 25.95 -2.41 -10.38
N GLN A 122 25.16 -3.18 -9.63
CA GLN A 122 25.02 -4.62 -9.87
C GLN A 122 24.37 -4.90 -11.22
N LEU A 123 23.25 -4.26 -11.53
CA LEU A 123 22.54 -4.44 -12.81
C LEU A 123 23.35 -3.93 -14.01
N GLN A 124 24.15 -2.89 -13.82
CA GLN A 124 25.09 -2.41 -14.84
C GLN A 124 26.20 -3.43 -15.11
N LYS A 125 26.76 -4.04 -14.05
CA LYS A 125 27.75 -5.12 -14.17
C LYS A 125 27.16 -6.35 -14.87
N GLU A 126 25.89 -6.65 -14.62
CA GLU A 126 25.12 -7.68 -15.31
C GLU A 126 24.66 -7.28 -16.73
N LYS A 127 25.02 -6.08 -17.20
CA LYS A 127 24.63 -5.53 -18.52
C LYS A 127 23.11 -5.42 -18.74
N LYS A 128 22.31 -5.39 -17.66
CA LYS A 128 20.85 -5.23 -17.71
C LYS A 128 20.41 -3.78 -17.86
N ILE A 129 21.27 -2.83 -17.46
CA ILE A 129 21.04 -1.39 -17.63
C ILE A 129 22.29 -0.70 -18.14
N MET A 130 22.10 0.40 -18.87
CA MET A 130 23.16 1.24 -19.41
C MET A 130 22.93 2.71 -19.03
N CYS A 131 24.02 3.42 -18.74
CA CYS A 131 24.00 4.84 -18.37
C CYS A 131 24.33 5.70 -19.61
N PHE A 132 23.48 6.68 -19.91
CA PHE A 132 23.58 7.58 -21.06
C PHE A 132 24.09 8.98 -20.70
N GLY A 133 24.44 9.23 -19.44
CA GLY A 133 24.96 10.52 -18.98
C GLY A 133 25.99 10.42 -17.86
N LYS A 134 26.53 11.58 -17.44
CA LYS A 134 27.43 11.72 -16.28
C LYS A 134 26.79 12.62 -15.22
N GLY A 135 27.01 12.33 -13.95
CA GLY A 135 26.57 13.16 -12.83
C GLY A 135 25.16 12.87 -12.30
N GLN A 136 24.60 13.82 -11.54
CA GLN A 136 23.34 13.64 -10.79
C GLN A 136 22.10 13.53 -11.71
N SER A 137 22.18 14.07 -12.92
CA SER A 137 21.16 14.01 -13.97
C SER A 137 21.33 12.84 -14.93
N ALA A 138 22.21 11.88 -14.62
CA ALA A 138 22.44 10.72 -15.47
C ALA A 138 21.15 9.94 -15.72
N LYS A 139 20.85 9.73 -17.00
CA LYS A 139 19.75 8.90 -17.48
C LYS A 139 20.24 7.47 -17.72
N TRP A 140 19.38 6.52 -17.42
CA TRP A 140 19.62 5.10 -17.51
C TRP A 140 18.56 4.47 -18.39
N LYS A 141 18.93 3.44 -19.13
CA LYS A 141 17.98 2.65 -19.92
C LYS A 141 18.20 1.18 -19.64
N ARG A 142 17.13 0.41 -19.66
CA ARG A 142 17.22 -1.05 -19.64
C ARG A 142 17.76 -1.55 -20.97
N MET A 143 18.62 -2.55 -20.89
CA MET A 143 19.05 -3.35 -22.03
C MET A 143 18.08 -4.52 -22.14
N GLY A 144 17.60 -4.78 -23.36
CA GLY A 144 16.71 -5.91 -23.67
C GLY A 144 17.41 -7.25 -23.44
#